data_AF-I7KNZ3-F1
#
_entry.id   AF-I7KNZ3-F1
#
_cell.length_a   1.000
_cell.length_b   1.000
_cell.length_c   1.000
_cell.angle_alpha   90.00
_cell.angle_beta   90.00
_cell.angle_gamma   90.00
#
_symmetry.space_group_name_H-M   'P 1'
#
loop_
_entity.id
_entity.type
_entity.pdbx_description
1 polymer ?
#
loop_
_entity_poly.entity_id
_entity_poly.type
_entity_poly.pdbx_seq_one_letter_code
_entity_poly.pdbx_strand_id
1 'polypeptide(L)'
;MEKLHPVYNWHYKDCLTQEQIVMEGIACNEELENSYNLLQDFFEAIDNHDTAKVEELLYSKLPVGNLMHKTLLTFRRNKAAVLNGITSTYSNGYLEGFNRKIKQIERTAYGYSNFISLLTRIRVSVI
;
A
#
# COMPACT_ATOMS: atom_id res chain seq x y z
N MET A 1 2.33 -3.35 -22.07
CA MET A 1 2.17 -1.92 -22.38
C MET A 1 0.95 -1.79 -23.28
N GLU A 2 -0.23 -1.61 -22.69
CA GLU A 2 -1.43 -1.33 -23.47
C GLU A 2 -1.22 0.00 -24.22
N LYS A 3 -1.61 0.02 -25.49
CA LYS A 3 -1.53 1.22 -26.32
C LYS A 3 -2.51 2.25 -25.74
N LEU A 4 -1.99 3.41 -25.32
CA LEU A 4 -2.74 4.60 -24.95
C LEU A 4 -3.63 5.03 -26.14
N HIS A 5 -4.85 4.49 -26.20
CA HIS A 5 -5.85 4.93 -27.16
C HIS A 5 -6.79 5.88 -26.43
N PRO A 6 -6.76 7.19 -26.73
CA PRO A 6 -7.68 8.14 -26.13
C PRO A 6 -9.12 7.76 -26.51
N VAL A 7 -9.98 7.68 -25.50
CA VAL A 7 -11.40 7.35 -25.67
C VAL A 7 -12.18 8.64 -25.46
N TYR A 8 -13.17 8.88 -26.32
CA TYR A 8 -14.03 10.05 -26.17
C TYR A 8 -14.80 9.99 -24.85
N ASN A 9 -14.60 11.00 -23.99
CA ASN A 9 -15.30 11.13 -22.74
C ASN A 9 -16.41 12.18 -22.87
N TRP A 10 -17.65 11.74 -22.72
CA TRP A 10 -18.83 12.59 -22.90
C TRP A 10 -18.93 13.73 -21.87
N HIS A 11 -18.39 13.56 -20.66
CA HIS A 11 -18.41 14.58 -19.61
C HIS A 11 -17.45 15.74 -19.93
N TYR A 12 -16.28 15.39 -20.46
CA TYR A 12 -15.21 16.33 -20.82
C TYR A 12 -15.39 16.90 -22.23
N LYS A 13 -16.22 16.23 -23.04
CA LYS A 13 -16.45 16.51 -24.47
C LYS A 13 -15.15 16.47 -25.30
N ASP A 14 -14.19 15.65 -24.88
CA ASP A 14 -12.88 15.51 -25.51
C ASP A 14 -12.39 14.04 -25.49
N CYS A 15 -11.42 13.72 -26.36
CA CYS A 15 -10.75 12.44 -26.44
C CYS A 15 -9.56 12.41 -25.47
N LEU A 16 -9.77 11.87 -24.28
CA LEU A 16 -8.77 11.80 -23.22
C LEU A 16 -8.35 10.35 -22.94
N THR A 17 -7.12 10.20 -22.48
CA THR A 17 -6.62 8.95 -21.87
C THR A 17 -7.07 8.84 -20.41
N GLN A 18 -7.05 7.64 -19.85
CA GLN A 18 -7.44 7.45 -18.44
C GLN A 18 -6.51 8.23 -17.50
N GLU A 19 -5.23 8.28 -17.85
CA GLU A 19 -4.19 9.02 -17.13
C GLU A 19 -4.47 10.51 -17.13
N GLN A 20 -4.84 11.11 -18.27
CA GLN A 20 -5.16 12.53 -18.37
C GLN A 20 -6.35 12.92 -17.49
N ILE A 21 -7.42 12.11 -17.51
CA ILE A 21 -8.60 12.34 -16.67
C ILE A 21 -8.24 12.33 -15.18
N VAL A 22 -7.40 11.38 -14.76
CA VAL A 22 -6.94 11.27 -13.37
C VAL A 22 -6.05 12.45 -13.00
N MET A 23 -5.10 12.83 -13.85
CA MET A 23 -4.21 13.96 -13.60
C MET A 23 -4.96 15.28 -13.48
N GLU A 24 -5.95 15.54 -14.34
CA GLU A 24 -6.80 16.73 -14.23
C GLU A 24 -7.62 16.74 -12.94
N GLY A 25 -8.17 15.59 -12.53
CA GLY A 25 -8.90 15.47 -11.27
C GLY A 25 -8.02 15.72 -10.05
N ILE A 26 -6.77 15.27 -10.07
CA ILE A 26 -5.80 15.48 -8.99
C ILE A 26 -5.35 16.94 -8.92
N ALA A 27 -5.12 17.58 -10.07
CA ALA A 27 -4.72 18.99 -10.18
C ALA A 27 -5.77 19.98 -9.67
N CYS A 28 -7.01 19.53 -9.39
CA CYS A 28 -8.05 20.38 -8.82
C CYS A 28 -7.77 20.83 -7.38
N ASN A 29 -6.87 20.15 -6.66
CA ASN A 29 -6.54 20.49 -5.27
C ASN A 29 -5.05 20.27 -4.99
N GLU A 30 -4.37 21.32 -4.54
CA GLU A 30 -2.93 21.30 -4.26
C GLU A 30 -2.53 20.26 -3.20
N GLU A 31 -3.32 20.08 -2.12
CA GLU A 31 -3.02 19.06 -1.11
C GLU A 31 -3.16 17.64 -1.67
N LEU A 32 -4.13 17.42 -2.56
CA LEU A 32 -4.34 16.14 -3.23
C LEU A 32 -3.20 15.82 -4.19
N GLU A 33 -2.80 16.81 -5.00
CA GLU A 33 -1.68 16.71 -5.92
C GLU A 33 -0.37 16.41 -5.18
N ASN A 34 -0.05 17.17 -4.14
CA ASN A 34 1.14 16.93 -3.32
C ASN A 34 1.11 15.55 -2.66
N SER A 35 -0.05 15.12 -2.15
CA SER A 35 -0.18 13.78 -1.55
C SER A 35 0.02 12.67 -2.58
N TYR A 36 -0.47 12.86 -3.81
CA TYR A 36 -0.31 11.91 -4.89
C TYR A 36 1.14 11.81 -5.35
N ASN A 37 1.79 12.96 -5.62
CA ASN A 37 3.18 13.00 -6.03
C ASN A 37 4.09 12.37 -4.97
N LEU A 38 3.87 12.71 -3.69
CA LEU A 38 4.62 12.12 -2.58
C LEU A 38 4.46 10.60 -2.53
N LEU A 39 3.25 10.07 -2.75
CA LEU A 39 3.01 8.63 -2.79
C LEU A 39 3.77 7.96 -3.95
N GLN A 40 3.79 8.59 -5.12
CA GLN A 40 4.53 8.07 -6.27
C GLN A 40 6.04 8.08 -6.03
N ASP A 41 6.58 9.14 -5.43
CA ASP A 41 7.99 9.21 -5.03
C ASP A 41 8.34 8.11 -4.03
N PHE A 42 7.43 7.78 -3.10
CA PHE A 42 7.62 6.64 -2.19
C PHE A 42 7.66 5.31 -2.94
N PHE A 43 6.77 5.08 -3.89
CA PHE A 43 6.78 3.83 -4.66
C PHE A 43 8.07 3.69 -5.47
N GLU A 44 8.52 4.76 -6.12
CA GLU A 44 9.79 4.77 -6.85
C GLU A 44 10.98 4.52 -5.92
N ALA A 45 11.02 5.15 -4.75
CA ALA A 45 12.11 4.98 -3.80
C ALA A 45 12.14 3.55 -3.21
N ILE A 46 10.97 2.95 -2.98
CA ILE A 46 10.85 1.57 -2.50
C ILE A 46 11.32 0.58 -3.58
N ASP A 47 10.89 0.76 -4.84
CA ASP A 47 11.26 -0.14 -5.95
C ASP A 47 12.78 -0.10 -6.22
N ASN A 48 13.39 1.08 -6.08
CA ASN A 48 14.83 1.26 -6.18
C ASN A 48 15.62 0.88 -4.91
N HIS A 49 14.93 0.45 -3.84
CA HIS A 49 15.52 0.19 -2.52
C HIS A 49 16.34 1.36 -1.93
N ASP A 50 15.99 2.60 -2.27
CA ASP A 50 16.70 3.81 -1.84
C ASP A 50 16.21 4.27 -0.46
N THR A 51 16.95 3.87 0.57
CA THR A 51 16.64 4.20 1.96
C THR A 51 16.84 5.68 2.30
N ALA A 52 17.74 6.37 1.59
CA ALA A 52 18.01 7.79 1.83
C ALA A 52 16.86 8.65 1.30
N LYS A 53 16.39 8.36 0.08
CA LYS A 53 15.24 9.05 -0.52
C LYS A 53 13.97 8.84 0.32
N VAL A 54 13.73 7.63 0.82
CA VAL A 54 12.59 7.36 1.72
C VAL A 54 12.68 8.19 3.00
N GLU A 55 13.88 8.31 3.59
CA GLU A 55 14.06 9.13 4.78
C GLU A 55 13.78 10.62 4.50
N GLU A 56 14.22 11.14 3.37
CA GLU A 56 13.89 12.50 2.94
C GLU A 56 12.38 12.71 2.78
N LEU A 57 11.72 11.81 2.05
CA LEU A 57 10.27 11.86 1.80
C LEU A 57 9.47 11.80 3.11
N LEU A 58 9.93 11.03 4.10
CA LEU A 58 9.30 10.96 5.41
C LEU A 58 9.28 12.31 6.11
N TYR A 59 10.27 13.17 5.94
CA TYR A 59 10.35 14.50 6.57
C TYR A 59 9.94 15.66 5.65
N SER A 60 9.32 15.35 4.51
CA SER A 60 8.75 16.36 3.61
C SER A 60 7.83 17.34 4.37
N LYS A 61 7.91 18.61 3.96
CA LYS A 61 7.12 19.73 4.52
C LYS A 61 5.99 20.17 3.59
N LEU A 62 5.70 19.39 2.56
CA LEU A 62 4.64 19.68 1.60
C LEU A 62 3.28 19.69 2.32
N PRO A 63 2.37 20.61 1.94
CA PRO A 63 0.99 20.57 2.42
C PRO A 63 0.32 19.34 1.81
N VAL A 64 0.02 18.35 2.66
CA VAL A 64 -0.60 17.08 2.28
C VAL A 64 -1.90 16.89 3.06
N GLY A 65 -2.81 16.09 2.49
CA GLY A 65 -4.08 15.80 3.13
C GLY A 65 -3.91 15.09 4.48
N ASN A 66 -4.91 15.22 5.35
CA ASN A 66 -4.90 14.68 6.72
C ASN A 66 -4.54 13.18 6.80
N LEU A 67 -5.06 12.38 5.87
CA LEU A 67 -4.77 10.94 5.81
C LEU A 67 -3.30 10.67 5.53
N MET A 68 -2.72 11.34 4.53
CA MET A 68 -1.28 11.21 4.21
C MET A 68 -0.42 11.67 5.39
N HIS A 69 -0.79 12.78 6.03
CA HIS A 69 -0.10 13.26 7.22
C HIS A 69 -0.06 12.23 8.35
N LYS A 70 -1.20 11.56 8.65
CA LYS A 70 -1.25 10.48 9.66
C LYS A 70 -0.37 9.28 9.28
N THR A 71 -0.33 8.93 8.00
CA THR A 71 0.54 7.86 7.48
C THR A 71 2.02 8.22 7.71
N LEU A 72 2.44 9.44 7.34
CA LEU A 72 3.81 9.92 7.58
C LEU A 72 4.18 9.89 9.06
N LEU A 73 3.28 10.31 9.96
CA LEU A 73 3.53 10.22 11.41
C LEU A 73 3.71 8.76 11.87
N THR A 74 2.94 7.83 11.32
CA THR A 74 3.02 6.41 11.66
C THR A 74 4.33 5.80 11.16
N PHE A 75 4.76 6.16 9.95
CA PHE A 75 6.03 5.72 9.40
C PHE A 75 7.23 6.34 10.12
N ARG A 76 7.17 7.62 10.49
CA ARG A 76 8.19 8.27 11.34
C ARG A 76 8.34 7.56 12.69
N ARG A 77 7.23 7.19 13.34
CA ARG A 77 7.26 6.41 14.59
C ARG A 77 7.88 5.03 14.42
N ASN A 78 7.69 4.40 13.26
CA ASN A 78 8.18 3.06 12.94
C ASN A 78 9.36 3.09 11.95
N LYS A 79 10.16 4.15 11.94
CA LYS A 79 11.20 4.40 10.91
C LYS A 79 12.12 3.19 10.72
N ALA A 80 12.61 2.60 11.82
CA ALA A 80 13.50 1.45 11.75
C ALA A 80 12.86 0.25 11.03
N ALA A 81 11.57 -0.03 11.29
CA ALA A 81 10.85 -1.10 10.62
C ALA A 81 10.63 -0.81 9.13
N VAL A 82 10.35 0.46 8.77
CA VAL A 82 10.20 0.89 7.37
C VAL A 82 11.51 0.70 6.61
N LEU A 83 12.63 1.20 7.13
CA LEU A 83 13.94 1.06 6.48
C LEU A 83 14.37 -0.42 6.35
N ASN A 84 14.10 -1.23 7.37
CA ASN A 84 14.35 -2.67 7.32
C ASN A 84 13.45 -3.37 6.29
N GLY A 85 12.19 -2.94 6.16
CA GLY A 85 11.24 -3.48 5.19
C GLY A 85 11.68 -3.25 3.75
N ILE A 86 12.29 -2.10 3.47
CA ILE A 86 12.76 -1.74 2.13
C ILE A 86 14.07 -2.46 1.78
N THR A 87 14.97 -2.65 2.75
CA THR A 87 16.24 -3.35 2.52
C THR A 87 16.12 -4.87 2.56
N SER A 88 15.04 -5.40 3.14
CA SER A 88 14.82 -6.83 3.26
C SER A 88 14.58 -7.48 1.89
N THR A 89 15.35 -8.52 1.60
CA THR A 89 15.13 -9.40 0.44
C THR A 89 14.02 -10.44 0.68
N TYR A 90 13.57 -10.60 1.93
CA TYR A 90 12.52 -11.53 2.28
C TYR A 90 11.15 -10.93 2.02
N SER A 91 10.33 -11.67 1.27
CA SER A 91 8.93 -11.33 1.06
C SER A 91 8.09 -11.67 2.31
N ASN A 92 7.20 -10.77 2.68
CA ASN A 92 6.16 -11.03 3.68
C ASN A 92 5.11 -12.05 3.19
N GLY A 93 5.16 -12.48 1.92
CA GLY A 93 4.17 -13.35 1.30
C GLY A 93 3.98 -14.69 2.01
N TYR A 94 5.04 -15.28 2.56
CA TYR A 94 4.94 -16.54 3.31
C TYR A 94 4.18 -16.36 4.64
N LEU A 95 4.51 -15.28 5.38
CA LEU A 95 3.83 -14.93 6.63
C LEU A 95 2.37 -14.55 6.37
N GLU A 96 2.08 -13.81 5.29
CA GLU A 96 0.72 -13.51 4.87
C GLU A 96 -0.06 -14.76 4.48
N GLY A 97 0.57 -15.69 3.77
CA GLY A 97 -0.01 -16.99 3.43
C GLY A 97 -0.42 -17.76 4.69
N PHE A 98 0.44 -17.79 5.70
CA PHE A 98 0.10 -18.38 6.99
C PHE A 98 -1.05 -17.68 7.69
N ASN A 99 -1.01 -16.34 7.76
CA ASN A 99 -2.08 -15.56 8.37
C ASN A 99 -3.42 -15.80 7.66
N ARG A 100 -3.43 -15.95 6.33
CA ARG A 100 -4.63 -16.31 5.56
C ARG A 100 -5.12 -17.71 5.90
N LYS A 101 -4.23 -18.71 5.98
CA LYS A 101 -4.58 -20.08 6.39
C LYS A 101 -5.20 -20.10 7.79
N ILE A 102 -4.60 -19.43 8.77
CA ILE A 102 -5.12 -19.34 10.14
C ILE A 102 -6.51 -18.72 10.15
N LYS A 103 -6.68 -17.55 9.50
CA LYS A 103 -7.99 -16.90 9.38
C LYS A 103 -9.04 -17.78 8.69
N GLN A 104 -8.63 -18.60 7.71
CA GLN A 104 -9.53 -19.54 7.05
C GLN A 104 -9.95 -20.68 7.98
N ILE A 105 -9.02 -21.19 8.79
CA ILE A 105 -9.32 -22.20 9.80
C ILE A 105 -10.30 -21.62 10.83
N GLU A 106 -10.09 -20.40 11.30
CA GLU A 106 -11.00 -19.70 12.21
C GLU A 106 -12.41 -19.50 11.62
N ARG A 107 -12.52 -19.11 10.33
CA ARG A 107 -13.83 -18.98 9.66
C ARG A 107 -14.55 -20.31 9.46
N THR A 108 -13.80 -21.40 9.28
CA THR A 108 -14.36 -22.75 9.09
C THR A 108 -14.43 -23.54 10.40
N ALA A 109 -14.16 -22.88 11.53
CA ALA A 109 -14.12 -23.44 12.87
C ALA A 109 -15.44 -23.27 13.66
N TYR A 110 -16.56 -23.01 12.98
CA TYR A 110 -17.88 -23.06 13.63
C TYR A 110 -18.08 -24.44 14.28
N GLY A 111 -17.92 -24.51 15.61
CA GLY A 111 -18.05 -25.75 16.40
C GLY A 111 -16.82 -26.15 17.24
N TYR A 112 -15.67 -25.47 17.17
CA TYR A 112 -14.57 -25.78 18.11
C TYR A 112 -14.85 -25.15 19.48
N SER A 113 -15.36 -25.95 20.42
CA SER A 113 -15.58 -25.53 21.81
C SER A 113 -14.29 -25.37 22.63
N ASN A 114 -13.14 -25.85 22.10
CA ASN A 114 -11.85 -25.87 22.81
C ASN A 114 -10.73 -25.24 21.97
N PHE A 115 -10.03 -24.26 22.55
CA PHE A 115 -8.85 -23.60 21.97
C PHE A 115 -7.75 -24.58 21.57
N ILE A 116 -7.57 -25.68 22.33
CA ILE A 116 -6.58 -26.71 22.02
C ILE A 116 -6.86 -27.39 20.67
N SER A 117 -8.13 -27.60 20.33
CA SER A 117 -8.52 -28.21 19.06
C SER A 117 -8.27 -27.26 17.88
N LEU A 118 -8.47 -25.95 18.07
CA LEU A 118 -8.08 -24.93 17.09
C LEU A 118 -6.56 -24.92 16.87
N LEU A 119 -5.78 -24.91 17.95
CA LEU A 119 -4.32 -24.93 17.88
C LEU A 119 -3.78 -26.19 17.18
N THR A 120 -4.35 -27.36 17.47
CA THR A 120 -3.99 -28.62 16.80
C THR A 120 -4.27 -28.55 15.30
N ARG A 121 -5.43 -28.02 14.89
CA ARG A 121 -5.75 -27.88 13.46
C ARG A 121 -4.85 -26.88 12.73
N ILE A 122 -4.52 -25.77 13.38
CA ILE A 122 -3.52 -24.82 12.86
C ILE A 122 -2.18 -25.53 12.65
N ARG A 123 -1.68 -26.25 13.65
CA ARG A 123 -0.41 -26.99 13.56
C ARG A 123 -0.38 -28.00 12.42
N VAL A 124 -1.47 -28.75 12.22
CA VAL A 124 -1.56 -29.77 11.14
C VAL A 124 -1.71 -29.15 9.75
N SER A 125 -2.34 -27.98 9.62
CA SER A 125 -2.66 -27.38 8.29
C SER A 125 -1.59 -26.39 7.78
N VAL A 126 -0.73 -25.93 8.68
CA VAL A 126 0.35 -24.96 8.43
C VAL A 126 1.65 -25.68 8.08
N ILE A 127 1.89 -26.87 8.63
CA ILE A 127 2.93 -27.81 8.16
C ILE A 127 2.53 -28.34 6.78
#